data_AF-A0A2D8R9G7-F1
#
_entry.id   AF-A0A2D8R9G7-F1
#
_cell.length_a   1.000
_cell.length_b   1.000
_cell.length_c   1.000
_cell.angle_alpha   90.00
_cell.angle_beta   90.00
_cell.angle_gamma   90.00
#
_symmetry.space_group_name_H-M   'P 1'
#
loop_
_entity.id
_entity.type
_entity.pdbx_description
1 polymer ?
#
loop_
_entity_poly.entity_id
_entity_poly.type
_entity_poly.pdbx_seq_one_letter_code
_entity_poly.pdbx_strand_id
1 'polypeptide(L)'
;MPGISIEGGSTMRTSTETVITTTETETYHWLGYAGLVPFVVTALAFIIDGATLWFHLFSSYSLLIMSFMAGSWWGSEIRSGAPRLGWLVLSNIIALAGWAAFAYGMTHDTNPRALVSAFLLVQSINFAALGWLDVSGRSGLKAAGYALFRLRLTIVVVLCHLLLFFA
;
A
#
# COMPACT_ATOMS: atom_id res chain seq x y z
N MET A 1 -20.78 -27.72 -54.79
CA MET A 1 -19.56 -26.89 -54.66
C MET A 1 -19.52 -26.37 -53.22
N PRO A 2 -18.34 -26.37 -52.57
CA PRO A 2 -18.18 -26.62 -51.13
C PRO A 2 -18.41 -25.38 -50.26
N GLY A 3 -18.74 -25.64 -48.98
CA GLY A 3 -18.93 -24.64 -47.94
C GLY A 3 -17.66 -23.90 -47.57
N ILE A 4 -17.83 -22.60 -47.32
CA ILE A 4 -16.80 -21.72 -46.75
C ILE A 4 -16.83 -21.92 -45.24
N SER A 5 -15.82 -22.60 -44.70
CA SER A 5 -15.52 -22.63 -43.28
C SER A 5 -14.71 -21.38 -42.91
N ILE A 6 -15.30 -20.49 -42.11
CA ILE A 6 -14.57 -19.43 -41.41
C ILE A 6 -14.13 -19.99 -40.06
N GLU A 7 -13.02 -20.73 -40.05
CA GLU A 7 -12.28 -21.12 -38.85
C GLU A 7 -10.87 -20.52 -38.94
N GLY A 8 -10.67 -19.37 -38.29
CA GLY A 8 -9.36 -18.72 -38.28
C GLY A 8 -9.17 -17.56 -37.30
N GLY A 9 -10.22 -17.09 -36.63
CA GLY A 9 -10.15 -15.88 -35.77
C GLY A 9 -9.94 -16.12 -34.27
N SER A 10 -9.98 -17.37 -33.79
CA SER A 10 -10.05 -17.66 -32.35
C SER A 10 -8.68 -17.71 -31.67
N THR A 11 -7.68 -18.33 -32.31
CA THR A 11 -6.37 -18.64 -31.69
C THR A 11 -5.43 -17.44 -31.51
N MET A 12 -5.55 -16.40 -32.36
CA MET A 12 -4.71 -15.20 -32.30
C MET A 12 -5.16 -14.19 -31.23
N ARG A 13 -6.46 -14.18 -30.90
CA ARG A 13 -7.01 -13.33 -29.83
C ARG A 13 -6.58 -13.81 -28.44
N THR A 14 -6.62 -15.12 -28.22
CA THR A 14 -6.27 -15.71 -26.92
C THR A 14 -4.81 -15.48 -26.55
N SER A 15 -3.89 -15.58 -27.51
CA SER A 15 -2.44 -15.37 -27.27
C SER A 15 -2.11 -13.91 -26.96
N THR A 16 -2.73 -12.95 -27.65
CA THR A 16 -2.53 -11.51 -27.40
C THR A 16 -3.12 -11.08 -26.05
N GLU A 17 -4.31 -11.57 -25.70
CA GLU A 17 -4.99 -11.28 -24.43
C GLU A 17 -4.24 -11.91 -23.22
N THR A 18 -3.64 -13.08 -23.42
CA THR A 18 -2.80 -13.75 -22.40
C THR A 18 -1.48 -13.00 -22.17
N VAL A 19 -0.83 -12.50 -23.23
CA VAL A 19 0.41 -11.72 -23.08
C VAL A 19 0.17 -10.39 -22.37
N ILE A 20 -0.87 -9.63 -22.73
CA ILE A 20 -1.18 -8.32 -22.12
C ILE A 20 -1.47 -8.46 -20.61
N THR A 21 -2.20 -9.51 -20.21
CA THR A 21 -2.54 -9.76 -18.81
C THR A 21 -1.33 -10.13 -17.94
N THR A 22 -0.30 -10.77 -18.52
CA THR A 22 0.94 -11.07 -17.78
C THR A 22 1.80 -9.82 -17.53
N THR A 23 1.98 -8.96 -18.52
CA THR A 23 2.82 -7.75 -18.42
C THR A 23 2.25 -6.70 -17.46
N GLU A 24 0.93 -6.52 -17.42
CA GLU A 24 0.29 -5.65 -16.43
C GLU A 24 0.50 -6.18 -15.01
N THR A 25 0.53 -7.51 -14.86
CA THR A 25 0.67 -8.16 -13.56
C THR A 25 2.07 -7.98 -12.96
N GLU A 26 3.10 -8.00 -13.79
CA GLU A 26 4.47 -7.74 -13.35
C GLU A 26 4.69 -6.27 -12.96
N THR A 27 4.08 -5.34 -13.69
CA THR A 27 4.31 -3.89 -13.50
C THR A 27 3.82 -3.42 -12.13
N TYR A 28 2.61 -3.80 -11.70
CA TYR A 28 2.10 -3.38 -10.39
C TYR A 28 2.87 -3.99 -9.22
N HIS A 29 3.34 -5.24 -9.36
CA HIS A 29 4.16 -5.89 -8.36
C HIS A 29 5.49 -5.14 -8.20
N TRP A 30 6.15 -4.86 -9.32
CA TRP A 30 7.41 -4.14 -9.32
C TRP A 30 7.27 -2.76 -8.68
N LEU A 31 6.21 -2.03 -9.03
CA LEU A 31 5.96 -0.70 -8.49
C LEU A 31 5.67 -0.72 -6.97
N GLY A 32 4.94 -1.72 -6.46
CA GLY A 32 4.71 -1.83 -5.02
C GLY A 32 5.95 -2.23 -4.23
N TYR A 33 6.83 -3.09 -4.78
CA TYR A 33 8.13 -3.37 -4.15
C TYR A 33 9.09 -2.17 -4.24
N ALA A 34 9.07 -1.42 -5.35
CA ALA A 34 9.83 -0.17 -5.47
C ALA A 34 9.39 0.84 -4.40
N GLY A 35 8.11 0.86 -4.05
CA GLY A 35 7.58 1.63 -2.93
C GLY A 35 8.13 1.25 -1.55
N LEU A 36 8.76 0.08 -1.38
CA LEU A 36 9.43 -0.29 -0.11
C LEU A 36 10.81 0.34 0.03
N VAL A 37 11.45 0.72 -1.08
CA VAL A 37 12.84 1.19 -1.07
C VAL A 37 13.00 2.41 -0.15
N PRO A 38 12.14 3.45 -0.19
CA PRO A 38 12.34 4.60 0.68
C PRO A 38 12.17 4.25 2.17
N PHE A 39 11.28 3.31 2.54
CA PHE A 39 11.15 2.84 3.93
C PHE A 39 12.44 2.19 4.43
N VAL A 40 12.98 1.24 3.65
CA VAL A 40 14.18 0.49 4.05
C VAL A 40 15.39 1.42 4.10
N VAL A 41 15.58 2.26 3.09
CA VAL A 41 16.74 3.18 3.00
C VAL A 41 16.72 4.18 4.15
N THR A 42 15.59 4.84 4.40
CA THR A 42 15.51 5.84 5.48
C THR A 42 15.59 5.20 6.86
N ALA A 43 15.03 4.00 7.07
CA ALA A 43 15.16 3.28 8.33
C ALA A 43 16.62 2.88 8.62
N LEU A 44 17.32 2.31 7.64
CA LEU A 44 18.72 1.92 7.80
C LEU A 44 19.63 3.14 7.99
N ALA A 45 19.41 4.21 7.23
CA ALA A 45 20.19 5.44 7.36
C ALA A 45 20.04 6.05 8.77
N PHE A 46 18.82 6.09 9.31
CA PHE A 46 18.58 6.52 10.69
C PHE A 46 19.35 5.67 11.72
N ILE A 47 19.39 4.34 11.54
CA ILE A 47 20.13 3.45 12.45
C ILE A 47 21.64 3.71 12.40
N ILE A 48 22.18 4.11 11.25
CA ILE A 48 23.62 4.32 11.05
C ILE A 48 24.10 5.62 11.70
N ASP A 49 23.40 6.73 11.49
CA ASP A 49 23.89 8.06 11.91
C ASP A 49 22.99 8.78 12.93
N GLY A 50 21.79 8.25 13.20
CA GLY A 50 20.82 8.83 14.15
C GLY A 50 20.21 10.16 13.70
N ALA A 51 20.42 10.59 12.46
CA ALA A 51 19.99 11.91 12.01
C ALA A 51 18.46 12.01 11.90
N THR A 52 17.87 13.00 12.56
CA THR A 52 16.43 13.26 12.58
C THR A 52 15.82 13.48 11.19
N LEU A 53 16.62 13.91 10.21
CA LEU A 53 16.23 14.00 8.80
C LEU A 53 15.67 12.67 8.29
N TRP A 54 16.34 11.55 8.56
CA TRP A 54 15.90 10.23 8.08
C TRP A 54 14.57 9.82 8.69
N PHE A 55 14.36 10.14 9.97
CA PHE A 55 13.08 9.93 10.64
C PHE A 55 11.94 10.76 10.02
N HIS A 56 12.20 12.02 9.68
CA HIS A 56 11.22 12.87 9.00
C HIS A 56 10.91 12.38 7.58
N LEU A 57 11.93 11.94 6.83
CA LEU A 57 11.76 11.36 5.49
C LEU A 57 10.96 10.05 5.55
N PHE A 58 11.28 9.17 6.50
CA PHE A 58 10.52 7.94 6.75
C PHE A 58 9.05 8.26 7.06
N SER A 59 8.82 9.17 8.01
CA SER A 59 7.48 9.50 8.51
C SER A 59 6.60 10.18 7.45
N SER A 60 7.17 11.11 6.69
CA SER A 60 6.46 11.78 5.58
C SER A 60 6.15 10.81 4.44
N TYR A 61 7.07 9.88 4.13
CA TYR A 61 6.82 8.85 3.13
C TYR A 61 5.75 7.84 3.57
N SER A 62 5.73 7.45 4.86
CA SER A 62 4.64 6.66 5.45
C SER A 62 3.28 7.31 5.18
N LEU A 63 3.18 8.62 5.41
CA LEU A 63 1.93 9.37 5.22
C LEU A 63 1.53 9.48 3.73
N LEU A 64 2.50 9.65 2.84
CA LEU A 64 2.28 9.68 1.39
C LEU A 64 1.69 8.35 0.91
N ILE A 65 2.32 7.22 1.26
CA ILE A 65 1.82 5.90 0.87
C ILE A 65 0.46 5.62 1.49
N MET A 66 0.23 6.02 2.74
CA MET A 66 -1.06 5.85 3.40
C MET A 66 -2.19 6.59 2.69
N SER A 67 -1.95 7.85 2.33
CA SER A 67 -2.87 8.67 1.53
C SER A 67 -3.14 8.04 0.16
N PHE A 68 -2.10 7.53 -0.50
CA PHE A 68 -2.24 6.83 -1.77
C PHE A 68 -3.09 5.56 -1.66
N MET A 69 -2.88 4.76 -0.61
CA MET A 69 -3.66 3.54 -0.36
C MET A 69 -5.14 3.86 -0.10
N ALA A 70 -5.43 4.88 0.73
CA ALA A 70 -6.79 5.35 0.93
C ALA A 70 -7.41 5.91 -0.36
N GLY A 71 -6.64 6.63 -1.17
CA GLY A 71 -7.05 7.11 -2.50
C GLY A 71 -7.42 5.99 -3.46
N SER A 72 -6.70 4.86 -3.44
CA SER A 72 -6.94 3.73 -4.35
C SER A 72 -8.34 3.10 -4.23
N TRP A 73 -8.95 3.24 -3.05
CA TRP A 73 -10.32 2.78 -2.77
C TRP A 73 -11.36 3.54 -3.58
N TRP A 74 -11.18 4.85 -3.80
CA TRP A 74 -12.06 5.64 -4.65
C TRP A 74 -12.09 5.10 -6.07
N GLY A 75 -10.92 4.82 -6.64
CA GLY A 75 -10.82 4.22 -7.97
C GLY A 75 -11.49 2.85 -8.05
N SER A 76 -11.39 2.03 -7.00
CA SER A 76 -12.03 0.71 -6.94
C SER A 76 -13.55 0.80 -6.87
N GLU A 77 -14.09 1.65 -5.98
CA GLU A 77 -15.52 1.80 -5.75
C GLU A 77 -16.24 2.55 -6.88
N ILE A 78 -15.55 3.48 -7.57
CA ILE A 78 -16.11 4.11 -8.79
C ILE A 78 -16.26 3.05 -9.89
N ARG A 79 -15.28 2.15 -10.05
CA ARG A 79 -15.35 1.08 -11.06
C ARG A 79 -16.34 -0.03 -10.73
N SER A 80 -16.67 -0.23 -9.45
CA SER A 80 -17.63 -1.27 -9.04
C SER A 80 -19.08 -0.91 -9.40
N GLY A 81 -19.39 0.37 -9.66
CA GLY A 81 -20.72 0.86 -10.01
C GLY A 81 -21.72 0.89 -8.82
N ALA A 82 -21.36 0.31 -7.68
CA ALA A 82 -22.14 0.30 -6.45
C ALA A 82 -21.22 0.66 -5.27
N PRO A 83 -20.83 1.94 -5.13
CA PRO A 83 -19.83 2.36 -4.17
C PRO A 83 -20.28 2.16 -2.73
N ARG A 84 -19.46 1.48 -1.94
CA ARG A 84 -19.72 1.23 -0.53
C ARG A 84 -19.18 2.40 0.30
N LEU A 85 -20.06 3.35 0.60
CA LEU A 85 -19.72 4.58 1.33
C LEU A 85 -18.94 4.31 2.64
N GLY A 86 -19.33 3.30 3.40
CA GLY A 86 -18.65 2.95 4.66
C GLY A 86 -17.15 2.62 4.48
N TRP A 87 -16.78 1.98 3.38
CA TRP A 87 -15.37 1.63 3.09
C TRP A 87 -14.57 2.85 2.66
N LEU A 88 -15.17 3.76 1.88
CA LEU A 88 -14.56 5.03 1.52
C LEU A 88 -14.33 5.89 2.76
N VAL A 89 -15.33 6.04 3.62
CA VAL A 89 -15.21 6.79 4.88
C VAL A 89 -14.14 6.18 5.77
N LEU A 90 -14.14 4.86 5.96
CA LEU A 90 -13.15 4.18 6.80
C LEU A 90 -11.72 4.35 6.27
N SER A 91 -11.49 4.24 4.95
CA SER A 91 -10.17 4.44 4.36
C SER A 91 -9.60 5.84 4.63
N ASN A 92 -10.45 6.88 4.57
CA ASN A 92 -10.06 8.25 4.84
C ASN A 92 -9.88 8.52 6.34
N ILE A 93 -10.70 7.93 7.21
CA ILE A 93 -10.52 8.01 8.67
C ILE A 93 -9.13 7.47 9.06
N ILE A 94 -8.71 6.35 8.47
CA ILE A 94 -7.39 5.78 8.74
C ILE A 94 -6.26 6.71 8.26
N ALA A 95 -6.38 7.30 7.07
CA ALA A 95 -5.38 8.25 6.56
C ALA A 95 -5.32 9.53 7.42
N LEU A 96 -6.46 10.05 7.85
CA LEU A 96 -6.55 11.22 8.74
C LEU A 96 -5.99 10.92 10.13
N ALA A 97 -6.17 9.71 10.66
CA ALA A 97 -5.56 9.28 11.91
C ALA A 97 -4.02 9.29 11.80
N GLY A 98 -3.46 8.81 10.68
CA GLY A 98 -2.02 8.86 10.42
C GLY A 98 -1.49 10.29 10.28
N TRP A 99 -2.24 11.16 9.59
CA TRP A 99 -1.91 12.58 9.49
C TRP A 99 -1.95 13.27 10.86
N ALA A 100 -2.98 13.02 11.67
CA ALA A 100 -3.11 13.61 13.00
C ALA A 100 -1.97 13.18 13.92
N ALA A 101 -1.57 11.90 13.86
CA ALA A 101 -0.41 11.40 14.59
C ALA A 101 0.89 12.11 14.15
N PHE A 102 1.08 12.30 12.85
CA PHE A 102 2.23 13.03 12.30
C PHE A 102 2.25 14.51 12.73
N ALA A 103 1.11 15.19 12.64
CA ALA A 103 0.97 16.59 13.07
C ALA A 103 1.21 16.76 14.58
N TYR A 104 0.73 15.81 15.39
CA TYR A 104 0.99 15.79 16.83
C TYR A 104 2.48 15.63 17.13
N GLY A 105 3.17 14.71 16.45
CA GLY A 105 4.62 14.51 16.57
C GLY A 105 5.46 15.75 16.23
N MET A 106 5.04 16.54 15.24
CA MET A 106 5.75 17.78 14.86
C MET A 106 5.64 18.91 15.90
N THR A 107 4.58 18.91 16.73
CA THR A 107 4.28 20.02 17.64
C THR A 107 4.85 19.82 19.06
N HIS A 108 5.19 18.59 19.42
CA HIS A 108 5.66 18.21 20.76
C HIS A 108 7.09 17.66 20.69
N ASP A 109 8.06 18.56 20.52
CA ASP A 109 9.51 18.28 20.34
C ASP A 109 10.26 18.06 21.69
N THR A 110 9.53 17.76 22.78
CA THR A 110 10.10 17.56 24.11
C THR A 110 10.17 16.08 24.50
N ASN A 111 11.29 15.46 24.14
CA ASN A 111 11.86 14.19 24.61
C ASN A 111 11.03 12.89 24.44
N PRO A 112 11.65 11.86 23.84
CA PRO A 112 11.53 11.72 22.39
C PRO A 112 11.21 10.28 21.97
N ARG A 113 11.23 9.32 22.91
CA ARG A 113 11.05 7.90 22.59
C ARG A 113 9.61 7.45 22.69
N ALA A 114 8.90 7.76 23.77
CA ALA A 114 7.52 7.30 23.97
C ALA A 114 6.53 7.88 22.94
N LEU A 115 6.74 9.15 22.53
CA LEU A 115 5.89 9.79 21.52
C LEU A 115 6.23 9.31 20.11
N VAL A 116 7.50 9.15 19.78
CA VAL A 116 7.93 8.54 18.49
C VAL A 116 7.48 7.09 18.41
N SER A 117 7.56 6.35 19.51
CA SER A 117 7.17 4.94 19.57
C SER A 117 5.65 4.77 19.48
N ALA A 118 4.86 5.63 20.13
CA ALA A 118 3.42 5.70 19.96
C ALA A 118 3.02 6.12 18.54
N PHE A 119 3.72 7.10 17.94
CA PHE A 119 3.52 7.50 16.55
C PHE A 119 3.76 6.34 15.58
N LEU A 120 4.89 5.65 15.70
CA LEU A 120 5.24 4.50 14.86
C LEU A 120 4.23 3.34 15.04
N LEU A 121 3.72 3.15 16.27
CA LEU A 121 2.68 2.16 16.56
C LEU A 121 1.35 2.52 15.89
N VAL A 122 0.91 3.77 16.00
CA VAL A 122 -0.31 4.26 15.30
C VAL A 122 -0.16 4.11 13.79
N GLN A 123 0.99 4.48 13.22
CA GLN A 123 1.26 4.29 11.80
C GLN A 123 1.22 2.81 11.40
N SER A 124 1.80 1.93 12.21
CA SER A 124 1.76 0.47 11.99
C SER A 124 0.32 -0.06 12.02
N ILE A 125 -0.49 0.38 12.98
CA ILE A 125 -1.91 0.02 13.08
C ILE A 125 -2.67 0.52 11.85
N ASN A 126 -2.41 1.74 11.39
CA ASN A 126 -3.06 2.30 10.19
C ASN A 126 -2.71 1.51 8.93
N PHE A 127 -1.44 1.11 8.75
CA PHE A 127 -1.02 0.24 7.65
C PHE A 127 -1.67 -1.14 7.72
N ALA A 128 -1.78 -1.72 8.92
CA ALA A 128 -2.48 -3.00 9.13
C ALA A 128 -3.98 -2.87 8.85
N ALA A 129 -4.62 -1.81 9.31
CA ALA A 129 -6.04 -1.54 9.10
C ALA A 129 -6.37 -1.33 7.62
N LEU A 130 -5.56 -0.57 6.88
CA LEU A 130 -5.73 -0.40 5.43
C LEU A 130 -5.44 -1.70 4.67
N GLY A 131 -4.48 -2.50 5.12
CA GLY A 131 -4.21 -3.83 4.56
C GLY A 131 -5.41 -4.77 4.77
N TRP A 132 -5.97 -4.80 5.97
CA TRP A 132 -7.19 -5.56 6.28
C TRP A 132 -8.37 -5.09 5.45
N LEU A 133 -8.57 -3.76 5.37
CA LEU A 133 -9.61 -3.14 4.55
C LEU A 133 -9.50 -3.64 3.11
N ASP A 134 -8.31 -3.55 2.52
CA ASP A 134 -8.02 -3.99 1.16
C ASP A 134 -8.33 -5.46 0.89
N VAL A 135 -8.05 -6.34 1.85
CA VAL A 135 -8.28 -7.79 1.73
C VAL A 135 -9.75 -8.14 1.93
N SER A 136 -10.39 -7.60 2.96
CA SER A 136 -11.82 -7.84 3.26
C SER A 136 -12.75 -7.19 2.24
N GLY A 137 -12.28 -6.12 1.61
CA GLY A 137 -12.99 -5.34 0.63
C GLY A 137 -13.14 -5.98 -0.74
N ARG A 138 -12.21 -6.87 -1.11
CA ARG A 138 -12.07 -7.39 -2.47
C ARG A 138 -12.31 -8.89 -2.46
N SER A 139 -13.27 -9.38 -3.25
CA SER A 139 -13.60 -10.81 -3.35
C SER A 139 -13.17 -11.40 -4.70
N GLY A 140 -12.81 -12.70 -4.71
CA GLY A 140 -12.47 -13.47 -5.91
C GLY A 140 -11.01 -13.99 -5.97
N LEU A 141 -10.69 -14.85 -6.94
CA LEU A 141 -9.37 -15.48 -7.07
C LEU A 141 -8.22 -14.47 -7.26
N LYS A 142 -8.46 -13.37 -8.00
CA LYS A 142 -7.50 -12.26 -8.13
C LYS A 142 -7.29 -11.51 -6.80
N ALA A 143 -8.25 -11.57 -5.88
CA ALA A 143 -8.15 -10.94 -4.58
C ALA A 143 -7.19 -11.68 -3.63
N ALA A 144 -7.05 -13.00 -3.75
CA ALA A 144 -6.11 -13.77 -2.92
C ALA A 144 -4.63 -13.45 -3.23
N GLY A 145 -4.28 -13.35 -4.52
CA GLY A 145 -2.93 -12.93 -4.94
C GLY A 145 -2.61 -11.49 -4.51
N TYR A 146 -3.57 -10.58 -4.70
CA TYR A 146 -3.46 -9.20 -4.22
C TYR A 146 -3.33 -9.12 -2.68
N ALA A 147 -4.08 -9.94 -1.94
CA ALA A 147 -4.02 -9.98 -0.48
C ALA A 147 -2.65 -10.42 0.03
N LEU A 148 -2.07 -11.46 -0.57
CA LEU A 148 -0.73 -11.91 -0.19
C LEU A 148 0.34 -10.87 -0.53
N PHE A 149 0.21 -10.20 -1.67
CA PHE A 149 1.09 -9.09 -2.04
C PHE A 149 1.02 -7.95 -1.02
N ARG A 150 -0.18 -7.48 -0.68
CA ARG A 150 -0.38 -6.42 0.31
C ARG A 150 0.13 -6.82 1.69
N LEU A 151 -0.09 -8.06 2.10
CA LEU A 151 0.43 -8.59 3.37
C LEU A 151 1.97 -8.51 3.42
N ARG A 152 2.65 -8.92 2.35
CA ARG A 152 4.14 -8.84 2.28
C ARG A 152 4.62 -7.40 2.42
N LEU A 153 4.03 -6.47 1.68
CA LEU A 153 4.41 -5.05 1.75
C LEU A 153 4.16 -4.49 3.16
N THR A 154 2.98 -4.74 3.73
CA THR A 154 2.62 -4.26 5.07
C THR A 154 3.55 -4.84 6.13
N ILE A 155 3.91 -6.13 6.06
CA ILE A 155 4.86 -6.74 7.00
C ILE A 155 6.21 -6.03 6.94
N VAL A 156 6.76 -5.77 5.75
CA VAL A 156 8.05 -5.08 5.61
C VAL A 156 7.98 -3.66 6.22
N VAL A 157 6.92 -2.92 5.93
CA VAL A 157 6.73 -1.56 6.48
C VAL A 157 6.61 -1.61 8.01
N VAL A 158 5.80 -2.51 8.56
CA VAL A 158 5.65 -2.68 10.01
C VAL A 158 6.98 -3.06 10.65
N LEU A 159 7.76 -3.96 10.04
CA LEU A 159 9.09 -4.30 10.53
C LEU A 159 10.03 -3.09 10.53
N CYS A 160 9.97 -2.22 9.52
CA CYS A 160 10.75 -0.98 9.52
C CYS A 160 10.33 -0.03 10.65
N HIS A 161 9.03 0.09 10.93
CA HIS A 161 8.53 0.88 12.06
C HIS A 161 8.99 0.29 13.40
N LEU A 162 8.97 -1.04 13.54
CA LEU A 162 9.48 -1.73 14.75
C LEU A 162 11.00 -1.59 14.90
N LEU A 163 11.76 -1.66 13.80
CA LEU A 163 13.20 -1.42 13.81
C LEU A 163 13.51 -0.01 14.33
N LEU A 164 12.82 1.01 13.82
CA LEU A 164 12.97 2.39 14.31
C LEU A 164 12.47 2.58 15.74
N PHE A 165 11.48 1.81 16.17
CA PHE A 165 10.99 1.82 17.56
C PHE A 165 12.08 1.37 18.56
N PHE A 166 12.94 0.43 18.17
CA PHE A 166 13.99 -0.13 19.03
C PHE A 166 15.37 0.53 18.87
N ALA A 167 15.57 1.38 17.87
CA ALA A 167 16.79 2.16 17.64
C ALA A 167 16.90 3.36 18.61
#